data_AF-A0A962SLD5-F1
#
_entry.id   AF-A0A962SLD5-F1
#
_cell.length_a   1.000
_cell.length_b   1.000
_cell.length_c   1.000
_cell.angle_alpha   90.00
_cell.angle_beta   90.00
_cell.angle_gamma   90.00
#
_symmetry.space_group_name_H-M   'P 1'
#
loop_
_entity.id
_entity.type
_entity.pdbx_description
1 polymer ?
#
loop_
_entity_poly.entity_id
_entity_poly.type
_entity_poly.pdbx_seq_one_letter_code
_entity_poly.pdbx_strand_id
1 'polypeptide(L)'
;RPSRREGDFILPSLRSQQIDLIVALDTSGSIDDDDCEQFLSEVDALKGQVRARVTLLACDALLSDQGPWIFEPWEELKLPQSFRGGGGTSFKPVFDWVEQHGLRPEVLIYFTDAEGEFPKNEPDYPVIWLVKGKEKVPWGQRIQLN
;
A
#
# COMPACT_ATOMS: atom_id res chain seq x y z
N ARG A 1 -10.83 -52.58 -12.43
CA ARG A 1 -10.94 -51.22 -13.03
C ARG A 1 -12.28 -50.64 -12.60
N PRO A 2 -12.27 -49.58 -11.78
CA PRO A 2 -12.57 -48.25 -12.33
C PRO A 2 -11.54 -47.20 -11.92
N SER A 3 -11.24 -46.28 -12.84
CA SER A 3 -10.47 -45.07 -12.57
C SER A 3 -11.37 -44.05 -11.86
N ARG A 4 -10.98 -43.64 -10.65
CA ARG A 4 -11.46 -42.39 -10.07
C ARG A 4 -10.30 -41.41 -10.24
N ARG A 5 -10.49 -40.42 -11.12
CA ARG A 5 -9.60 -39.26 -11.20
C ARG A 5 -9.80 -38.52 -9.87
N GLU A 6 -8.85 -38.65 -8.96
CA GLU A 6 -8.67 -37.68 -7.89
C GLU A 6 -8.36 -36.37 -8.60
N GLY A 7 -9.29 -35.42 -8.52
CA GLY A 7 -9.01 -34.06 -8.92
C GLY A 7 -7.82 -33.59 -8.11
N ASP A 8 -6.85 -32.98 -8.78
CA ASP A 8 -5.73 -32.32 -8.14
C ASP A 8 -6.28 -31.38 -7.06
N PHE A 9 -6.18 -31.85 -5.84
CA PHE A 9 -6.26 -31.04 -4.65
C PHE A 9 -5.09 -30.07 -4.78
N ILE A 10 -5.35 -28.89 -5.33
CA ILE A 10 -4.56 -27.72 -5.00
C ILE A 10 -4.81 -27.52 -3.50
N LEU A 11 -3.98 -28.18 -2.68
CA LEU A 11 -3.73 -27.77 -1.31
C LEU A 11 -2.51 -26.86 -1.44
N PRO A 12 -2.68 -25.53 -1.58
CA PRO A 12 -1.57 -24.65 -1.33
C PRO A 12 -1.10 -24.99 0.08
N SER A 13 0.18 -25.29 0.21
CA SER A 13 0.81 -25.62 1.48
C SER A 13 0.26 -24.72 2.59
N LEU A 14 -0.29 -25.33 3.65
CA LEU A 14 -0.73 -24.69 4.89
C LEU A 14 0.48 -24.13 5.68
N ARG A 15 1.31 -23.29 5.04
CA ARG A 15 1.85 -22.13 5.72
C ARG A 15 0.66 -21.17 5.78
N SER A 16 0.29 -20.73 6.97
CA SER A 16 -0.61 -19.58 7.12
C SER A 16 -0.08 -18.47 6.18
N GLN A 17 -0.76 -18.24 5.06
CA GLN A 17 -0.30 -17.30 4.04
C GLN A 17 -0.37 -15.91 4.65
N GLN A 18 0.76 -15.45 5.18
CA GLN A 18 0.95 -14.07 5.58
C GLN A 18 0.96 -13.26 4.28
N ILE A 19 0.09 -12.27 4.19
CA ILE A 19 -0.05 -11.41 3.02
C ILE A 19 0.93 -10.24 3.17
N ASP A 20 1.70 -9.94 2.14
CA ASP A 20 2.61 -8.79 2.14
C ASP A 20 1.94 -7.60 1.46
N LEU A 21 1.68 -6.55 2.25
CA LEU A 21 1.09 -5.30 1.80
C LEU A 21 2.12 -4.18 1.82
N ILE A 22 2.08 -3.33 0.80
CA ILE A 22 2.77 -2.03 0.83
C ILE A 22 1.71 -0.95 0.95
N VAL A 23 1.87 -0.09 1.94
CA VAL A 23 1.01 1.06 2.18
C VAL A 23 1.86 2.31 2.00
N ALA A 24 1.45 3.20 1.11
CA ALA A 24 2.11 4.47 0.88
C ALA A 24 1.20 5.62 1.31
N LEU A 25 1.75 6.54 2.11
CA LEU A 25 1.10 7.78 2.51
C LEU A 25 1.70 8.92 1.71
N ASP A 26 0.84 9.67 1.04
CA ASP A 26 1.16 11.01 0.57
C ASP A 26 1.25 11.95 1.76
N THR A 27 2.42 12.54 1.96
CA THR A 27 2.69 13.50 3.03
C THR A 27 2.91 14.91 2.48
N SER A 28 2.41 15.17 1.28
CA SER A 28 2.35 16.52 0.72
C SER A 28 1.35 17.40 1.49
N GLY A 29 1.45 18.71 1.30
CA GLY A 29 0.73 19.68 2.13
C GLY A 29 -0.80 19.70 1.99
N SER A 30 -1.37 18.90 1.08
CA SER A 30 -2.82 18.75 0.87
C SER A 30 -3.45 17.63 1.70
N ILE A 31 -2.63 16.77 2.30
CA ILE A 31 -3.05 15.69 3.20
C ILE A 31 -2.69 16.10 4.64
N ASP A 32 -3.65 16.01 5.56
CA ASP A 32 -3.40 16.30 6.97
C ASP A 32 -3.13 15.02 7.80
N ASP A 33 -2.59 15.22 9.01
CA ASP A 33 -2.26 14.11 9.90
C ASP A 33 -3.51 13.34 10.33
N ASP A 34 -4.66 14.01 10.49
CA ASP A 34 -5.94 13.41 10.89
C ASP A 34 -6.45 12.44 9.79
N ASP A 35 -6.35 12.82 8.51
CA ASP A 35 -6.68 11.96 7.38
C ASP A 35 -5.80 10.71 7.37
N CYS A 36 -4.50 10.88 7.59
CA CYS A 36 -3.54 9.78 7.60
C CYS A 36 -3.84 8.81 8.75
N GLU A 37 -4.13 9.33 9.95
CA GLU A 37 -4.50 8.51 11.10
C GLU A 37 -5.79 7.72 10.85
N GLN A 38 -6.81 8.35 10.26
CA GLN A 38 -8.06 7.68 9.90
C GLN A 38 -7.81 6.54 8.92
N PHE A 39 -7.04 6.81 7.85
CA PHE A 39 -6.70 5.79 6.86
C PHE A 39 -5.91 4.63 7.47
N LEU A 40 -4.88 4.90 8.27
CA LEU A 40 -4.10 3.86 8.93
C LEU A 40 -4.94 3.01 9.89
N SER A 41 -5.92 3.61 10.57
CA SER A 41 -6.86 2.87 11.43
C SER A 41 -7.70 1.86 10.63
N GLU A 42 -8.15 2.22 9.43
CA GLU A 42 -8.87 1.29 8.55
C GLU A 42 -7.98 0.13 8.08
N VAL A 43 -6.73 0.43 7.72
CA VAL A 43 -5.75 -0.61 7.35
C VAL A 43 -5.43 -1.52 8.53
N ASP A 44 -5.26 -0.96 9.73
CA ASP A 44 -5.02 -1.73 10.97
C ASP A 44 -6.16 -2.71 11.28
N ALA A 45 -7.41 -2.25 11.14
CA ALA A 45 -8.59 -3.09 11.35
C ALA A 45 -8.66 -4.27 10.37
N LEU A 46 -8.18 -4.10 9.14
CA LEU A 46 -8.16 -5.13 8.11
C LEU A 46 -6.95 -6.07 8.26
N LYS A 47 -5.76 -5.55 8.59
CA LYS A 47 -4.52 -6.35 8.58
C LYS A 47 -4.56 -7.53 9.54
N GLY A 48 -5.20 -7.37 10.70
CA GLY A 48 -5.35 -8.43 11.71
C GLY A 48 -6.27 -9.57 11.24
N GLN A 49 -7.28 -9.25 10.42
CA GLN A 49 -8.23 -10.23 9.89
C GLN A 49 -7.60 -11.09 8.77
N VAL A 50 -6.78 -10.47 7.93
CA VAL A 50 -6.16 -11.13 6.76
C VAL A 50 -4.74 -11.62 7.01
N ARG A 51 -4.22 -11.49 8.24
CA ARG A 51 -2.83 -11.79 8.61
C ARG A 51 -1.82 -11.11 7.68
N ALA A 52 -1.99 -9.81 7.47
CA ALA A 52 -1.08 -9.03 6.62
C ALA A 52 0.12 -8.46 7.39
N ARG A 53 1.31 -8.57 6.80
CA ARG A 53 2.47 -7.75 7.12
C ARG A 53 2.41 -6.49 6.28
N VAL A 54 2.54 -5.33 6.91
CA VAL A 54 2.45 -4.03 6.24
C VAL A 54 3.82 -3.39 6.21
N THR A 55 4.29 -3.01 5.02
CA THR A 55 5.41 -2.08 4.84
C THR A 55 4.84 -0.70 4.55
N LEU A 56 4.94 0.20 5.52
CA LEU A 56 4.50 1.58 5.42
C LEU A 56 5.62 2.46 4.86
N LEU A 57 5.28 3.25 3.86
CA LEU A 57 6.13 4.25 3.22
C LEU A 57 5.42 5.61 3.31
N ALA A 58 6.21 6.66 3.49
CA ALA A 58 5.74 8.04 3.42
C ALA A 58 6.48 8.75 2.29
N CYS A 59 5.76 9.51 1.47
CA CYS A 59 6.31 10.10 0.26
C CYS A 59 5.66 11.45 -0.02
N ASP A 60 6.48 12.45 -0.34
CA ASP A 60 6.05 13.71 -0.97
C ASP A 60 6.65 13.81 -2.38
N ALA A 61 7.66 14.67 -2.61
CA ALA A 61 8.52 14.64 -3.79
C ALA A 61 9.53 13.49 -3.71
N LEU A 62 9.91 13.06 -2.50
CA LEU A 62 10.84 11.97 -2.24
C LEU A 62 10.28 11.05 -1.14
N LEU A 63 10.79 9.81 -1.10
CA LEU A 63 10.54 8.94 0.04
C LEU A 63 11.15 9.53 1.31
N SER A 64 10.42 9.43 2.42
CA SER A 64 10.91 9.79 3.75
C SER A 64 12.12 8.93 4.14
N ASP A 65 13.14 9.57 4.71
CA ASP A 65 14.33 8.92 5.24
C ASP A 65 14.10 8.19 6.59
N GLN A 66 12.94 8.44 7.21
CA GLN A 66 12.55 7.81 8.47
C GLN A 66 11.93 6.42 8.28
N GLY A 67 11.54 6.08 7.04
CA GLY A 67 10.95 4.79 6.68
C GLY A 67 11.91 3.89 5.87
N PRO A 68 11.48 2.69 5.46
CA PRO A 68 10.16 2.09 5.68
C PRO A 68 9.91 1.69 7.14
N TRP A 69 8.63 1.62 7.54
CA TRP A 69 8.20 1.00 8.79
C TRP A 69 7.49 -0.31 8.51
N ILE A 70 7.92 -1.38 9.17
CA ILE A 70 7.36 -2.71 8.96
C ILE A 70 6.54 -3.09 10.19
N PHE A 71 5.29 -3.49 9.96
CA PHE A 71 4.36 -3.90 10.99
C PHE A 71 3.90 -5.33 10.72
N GLU A 72 4.14 -6.22 11.68
CA GLU A 72 3.62 -7.58 11.66
C GLU A 72 2.09 -7.60 11.89
N PRO A 73 1.40 -8.71 11.56
CA PRO A 73 -0.05 -8.80 11.68
C PRO A 73 -0.62 -8.44 13.06
N TRP A 74 0.15 -8.66 14.13
CA TRP A 74 -0.26 -8.40 15.51
C TRP A 74 0.18 -7.02 16.06
N GLU A 75 0.99 -6.25 15.33
CA GLU A 75 1.52 -4.96 15.79
C GLU A 75 0.60 -3.81 15.38
N GLU A 76 0.27 -2.89 16.27
CA GLU A 76 -0.57 -1.74 15.93
C GLU A 76 0.08 -0.85 14.85
N LEU A 77 -0.60 -0.63 13.73
CA LEU A 77 -0.16 0.26 12.66
C LEU A 77 -0.40 1.71 13.09
N LYS A 78 0.69 2.49 13.21
CA LYS A 78 0.64 3.89 13.66
C LYS A 78 1.31 4.82 12.69
N LEU A 79 0.84 6.06 12.67
CA LEU A 79 1.50 7.14 11.97
C LEU A 79 2.89 7.38 12.60
N PRO A 80 3.98 7.31 11.81
CA PRO A 80 5.30 7.76 12.25
C PRO A 80 5.28 9.27 12.57
N GLN A 81 6.17 9.72 13.46
CA GLN A 81 6.18 11.11 13.91
C GLN A 81 6.30 12.12 12.74
N SER A 82 5.63 13.26 12.92
CA SER A 82 5.34 14.31 11.93
C SER A 82 6.24 14.36 10.70
N PHE A 83 5.62 14.15 9.55
CA PHE A 83 6.25 14.31 8.25
C PHE A 83 6.41 15.79 7.93
N ARG A 84 7.61 16.18 7.47
CA ARG A 84 7.83 17.50 6.91
C ARG A 84 7.74 17.40 5.39
N GLY A 85 6.56 17.63 4.84
CA GLY A 85 6.37 17.84 3.40
C GLY A 85 6.77 19.25 2.95
N GLY A 86 6.75 19.49 1.63
CA GLY A 86 6.81 20.84 1.06
C GLY A 86 7.54 20.97 -0.28
N GLY A 87 8.04 19.88 -0.85
CA GLY A 87 8.81 19.89 -2.12
C GLY A 87 7.99 19.73 -3.40
N GLY A 88 6.67 19.58 -3.30
CA GLY A 88 5.80 19.08 -4.37
C GLY A 88 5.44 17.59 -4.15
N THR A 89 4.77 16.97 -5.13
CA THR A 89 4.22 15.62 -4.99
C THR A 89 4.61 14.76 -6.19
N SER A 90 5.25 13.62 -5.91
CA SER A 90 5.61 12.60 -6.89
C SER A 90 5.35 11.23 -6.29
N PHE A 91 4.53 10.42 -6.96
CA PHE A 91 4.20 9.08 -6.47
C PHE A 91 5.25 8.05 -6.89
N LYS A 92 6.10 8.39 -7.86
CA LYS A 92 7.15 7.53 -8.44
C LYS A 92 8.15 6.95 -7.43
N PRO A 93 8.65 7.70 -6.43
CA PRO A 93 9.65 7.19 -5.49
C PRO A 93 9.23 5.91 -4.77
N VAL A 94 7.95 5.76 -4.45
CA VAL A 94 7.40 4.53 -3.87
C VAL A 94 7.60 3.35 -4.82
N PHE A 95 7.17 3.47 -6.07
CA PHE A 95 7.28 2.39 -7.07
C PHE A 95 8.74 2.07 -7.42
N ASP A 96 9.58 3.10 -7.54
CA ASP A 96 11.01 2.92 -7.78
C ASP A 96 11.67 2.14 -6.64
N TRP A 97 11.26 2.41 -5.38
CA TRP A 97 11.76 1.68 -4.22
C TRP A 97 11.30 0.22 -4.22
N VAL A 98 10.04 -0.06 -4.55
CA VAL A 98 9.52 -1.45 -4.66
C VAL A 98 10.32 -2.25 -5.69
N GLU A 99 10.53 -1.68 -6.88
CA GLU A 99 11.29 -2.31 -7.96
C GLU A 99 12.76 -2.53 -7.58
N GLN A 100 13.42 -1.52 -7.00
CA GLN A 100 14.83 -1.60 -6.58
C GLN A 100 15.08 -2.68 -5.52
N HIS A 101 14.10 -2.95 -4.67
CA HIS A 101 14.18 -4.00 -3.65
C HIS A 101 13.69 -5.37 -4.15
N GLY A 102 13.24 -5.46 -5.41
CA GLY A 102 12.73 -6.69 -6.01
C GLY A 102 11.48 -7.22 -5.30
N LEU A 103 10.69 -6.32 -4.70
CA LEU A 103 9.50 -6.67 -3.93
C LEU A 103 8.31 -6.89 -4.87
N ARG A 104 7.45 -7.84 -4.51
CA ARG A 104 6.20 -8.14 -5.20
C ARG A 104 5.08 -8.21 -4.16
N PRO A 105 4.53 -7.06 -3.74
CA PRO A 105 3.43 -7.06 -2.79
C PRO A 105 2.19 -7.70 -3.42
N GLU A 106 1.33 -8.27 -2.58
CA GLU A 106 0.02 -8.78 -3.02
C GLU A 106 -0.90 -7.61 -3.43
N VAL A 107 -0.73 -6.46 -2.79
CA VAL A 107 -1.30 -5.18 -3.23
C VAL A 107 -0.49 -4.01 -2.67
N LEU A 108 -0.34 -2.96 -3.47
CA LEU A 108 0.09 -1.65 -3.02
C LEU A 108 -1.13 -0.75 -2.83
N ILE A 109 -1.29 -0.20 -1.63
CA ILE A 109 -2.35 0.77 -1.31
C ILE A 109 -1.69 2.14 -1.15
N TYR A 110 -2.15 3.13 -1.90
CA TYR A 110 -1.62 4.49 -1.87
C TYR A 110 -2.72 5.46 -1.42
N PHE A 111 -2.51 6.14 -0.30
CA PHE A 111 -3.38 7.22 0.17
C PHE A 111 -2.85 8.57 -0.30
N THR A 112 -3.66 9.33 -1.03
CA THR A 112 -3.27 10.61 -1.68
C THR A 112 -4.49 11.42 -2.09
N ASP A 113 -4.33 12.69 -2.46
CA ASP A 113 -5.33 13.47 -3.18
C ASP A 113 -5.23 13.31 -4.71
N ALA A 114 -4.24 12.53 -5.18
CA ALA A 114 -3.89 12.28 -6.58
C ALA A 114 -3.35 13.51 -7.34
N GLU A 115 -2.93 14.57 -6.64
CA GLU A 115 -2.27 15.75 -7.23
C GLU A 115 -0.74 15.60 -7.28
N GLY A 116 -0.23 14.81 -8.22
CA GLY A 116 1.22 14.59 -8.34
C GLY A 116 1.66 13.89 -9.63
N GLU A 117 2.98 13.66 -9.75
CA GLU A 117 3.53 12.89 -10.88
C GLU A 117 3.34 11.38 -10.66
N PHE A 118 2.56 10.73 -11.52
CA PHE A 118 2.39 9.28 -11.52
C PHE A 118 3.50 8.55 -12.30
N PRO A 119 3.79 7.28 -11.97
CA PRO A 119 4.55 6.41 -12.86
C PRO A 119 3.84 6.26 -14.22
N LYS A 120 4.64 6.25 -15.30
CA LYS A 120 4.12 6.16 -16.67
C LYS A 120 3.48 4.80 -16.98
N ASN A 121 3.97 3.74 -16.35
CA ASN A 121 3.52 2.37 -16.57
C ASN A 121 2.95 1.82 -15.27
N GLU A 122 1.87 1.05 -15.39
CA GLU A 122 1.32 0.25 -14.30
C GLU A 122 2.30 -0.88 -13.94
N PRO A 123 2.56 -1.14 -12.64
CA PRO A 123 3.38 -2.27 -12.21
C PRO A 123 2.67 -3.61 -12.43
N ASP A 124 3.38 -4.72 -12.25
CA ASP A 124 2.85 -6.08 -12.43
C ASP A 124 2.15 -6.66 -11.18
N TYR A 125 1.85 -5.80 -10.21
CA TYR A 125 1.10 -6.11 -8.99
C TYR A 125 -0.11 -5.16 -8.84
N PRO A 126 -1.19 -5.58 -8.15
CA PRO A 126 -2.36 -4.75 -7.94
C PRO A 126 -2.03 -3.44 -7.20
N VAL A 127 -2.62 -2.34 -7.66
CA VAL A 127 -2.52 -1.03 -6.99
C VAL A 127 -3.90 -0.46 -6.72
N ILE A 128 -4.12 -0.05 -5.47
CA ILE A 128 -5.31 0.65 -5.03
C ILE A 128 -4.92 2.08 -4.65
N TRP A 129 -5.53 3.04 -5.30
CA TRP A 129 -5.43 4.46 -4.98
C TRP A 129 -6.63 4.87 -4.13
N LEU A 130 -6.39 5.17 -2.86
CA LEU A 130 -7.37 5.76 -1.96
C LEU A 130 -7.26 7.27 -2.07
N VAL A 131 -8.18 7.85 -2.84
CA VAL A 131 -8.12 9.23 -3.27
C VAL A 131 -9.03 10.11 -2.42
N LYS A 132 -8.45 11.08 -1.70
CA LYS A 132 -9.19 12.19 -1.09
C LYS A 132 -9.57 13.18 -2.20
N GLY A 133 -10.86 13.28 -2.49
CA GLY A 133 -11.37 14.16 -3.54
C GLY A 133 -11.67 13.47 -4.87
N LYS A 134 -11.66 14.24 -5.96
CA LYS A 134 -12.25 13.85 -7.25
C LYS A 134 -11.23 13.62 -8.37
N GLU A 135 -9.95 13.77 -8.06
CA GLU A 135 -8.89 13.60 -9.03
C GLU A 135 -8.83 12.16 -9.56
N LYS A 136 -8.34 12.05 -10.80
CA LYS A 136 -8.27 10.79 -11.54
C LYS A 136 -6.87 10.21 -11.42
N VAL A 137 -6.80 8.89 -11.42
CA VAL A 137 -5.55 8.13 -11.50
C VAL A 137 -5.41 7.49 -12.88
N PRO A 138 -4.20 7.36 -13.42
CA PRO A 138 -3.99 6.87 -14.78
C PRO A 138 -4.22 5.36 -14.94
N TRP A 139 -4.07 4.58 -13.88
CA TRP A 139 -4.17 3.11 -13.86
C TRP A 139 -4.39 2.62 -12.42
N GLY A 140 -4.57 1.31 -12.23
CA GLY A 140 -4.95 0.73 -10.95
C GLY A 140 -6.40 1.02 -10.56
N GLN A 141 -6.78 0.58 -9.37
CA GLN A 141 -8.14 0.76 -8.85
C GLN A 141 -8.23 2.04 -8.02
N ARG A 142 -9.07 2.99 -8.44
CA ARG A 142 -9.42 4.17 -7.63
C ARG A 142 -10.56 3.86 -6.67
N ILE A 143 -10.37 4.18 -5.40
CA ILE A 143 -11.41 4.22 -4.37
C ILE A 143 -11.46 5.65 -3.83
N GLN A 144 -12.64 6.26 -3.82
CA GLN A 144 -12.81 7.62 -3.31
C GLN A 144 -13.08 7.58 -1.80
N LEU A 145 -12.35 8.40 -1.05
CA LEU A 145 -12.65 8.71 0.35
C LEU A 145 -13.54 9.95 0.39
N ASN A 146 -14.62 9.90 1.18
CA ASN A 146 -15.66 10.91 1.29
C ASN A 146 -15.50 11.78 2.53
#